data_AF-A0A9E0HDD1-F1
#
_entry.id   AF-A0A9E0HDD1-F1
#
_cell.length_a   1.000
_cell.length_b   1.000
_cell.length_c   1.000
_cell.angle_alpha   90.00
_cell.angle_beta   90.00
_cell.angle_gamma   90.00
#
_symmetry.space_group_name_H-M   'P 1'
#
loop_
_entity.id
_entity.type
_entity.pdbx_description
1 polymer ?
#
loop_
_entity_poly.entity_id
_entity_poly.type
_entity_poly.pdbx_seq_one_letter_code
_entity_poly.pdbx_strand_id
1 'polypeptide(L)'
;MTISAIAELPFHRRPPLELLGLTEDRVTVDHDYTGFGWAVLERLTLASAATDQLDDLSDVLVVAVHAADDGPAMTADLELEFVVGDRGLLVPLTSFLATWLPRLPTTSEVVLASCNPHRAALPSVSGRAYHYGLGPVDSWLDLASDGGLTGARVRLVADSWCRSA
;
A
#
# COMPACT_ATOMS: atom_id res chain seq x y z
N MET A 1 -19.12 15.83 -8.44
CA MET A 1 -19.23 15.14 -7.13
C MET A 1 -18.44 15.96 -6.12
N THR A 2 -19.02 16.27 -4.96
CA THR A 2 -18.32 17.00 -3.90
C THR A 2 -17.98 16.01 -2.81
N ILE A 3 -16.70 15.81 -2.53
CA ILE A 3 -16.22 15.02 -1.40
C ILE A 3 -16.11 15.96 -0.20
N SER A 4 -16.84 15.65 0.86
CA SER A 4 -16.93 16.45 2.08
C SER A 4 -16.42 15.68 3.31
N ALA A 5 -16.24 14.37 3.20
CA ALA A 5 -15.68 13.52 4.26
C ALA A 5 -14.73 12.44 3.72
N ILE A 6 -13.77 12.00 4.53
CA ILE A 6 -12.86 10.88 4.24
C ILE A 6 -13.63 9.62 3.84
N ALA A 7 -14.79 9.42 4.45
CA ALA A 7 -15.70 8.32 4.19
C ALA A 7 -16.26 8.26 2.75
N GLU A 8 -16.19 9.38 2.02
CA GLU A 8 -16.73 9.55 0.66
C GLU A 8 -15.63 9.44 -0.41
N LEU A 9 -14.37 9.26 -0.02
CA LEU A 9 -13.28 8.99 -0.96
C LEU A 9 -13.62 7.74 -1.80
N PRO A 10 -13.33 7.71 -3.11
CA PRO A 10 -13.65 6.59 -3.99
C PRO A 10 -12.68 5.40 -3.79
N PHE A 11 -12.56 4.92 -2.55
CA PHE A 11 -11.62 3.89 -2.15
C PHE A 11 -12.24 2.49 -2.34
N HIS A 12 -12.10 1.95 -3.55
CA HIS A 12 -12.77 0.73 -3.97
C HIS A 12 -11.84 -0.49 -4.02
N ARG A 13 -12.44 -1.68 -4.00
CA ARG A 13 -11.72 -2.92 -4.29
C ARG A 13 -11.25 -2.90 -5.74
N ARG A 14 -10.00 -3.29 -6.00
CA ARG A 14 -9.44 -3.40 -7.36
C ARG A 14 -8.79 -4.78 -7.57
N PRO A 15 -8.65 -5.24 -8.83
CA PRO A 15 -7.79 -6.38 -9.14
C PRO A 15 -6.37 -6.15 -8.64
N PRO A 16 -5.68 -7.13 -7.99
CA PRO A 16 -4.38 -6.90 -7.38
C PRO A 16 -3.30 -6.34 -8.32
N LEU A 17 -3.25 -6.83 -9.57
CA LEU A 17 -2.27 -6.34 -10.55
C LEU A 17 -2.55 -4.89 -10.94
N GLU A 18 -3.81 -4.58 -11.22
CA GLU A 18 -4.26 -3.23 -11.54
C GLU A 18 -4.03 -2.27 -10.36
N LEU A 19 -4.30 -2.71 -9.13
CA LEU A 19 -4.11 -1.93 -7.90
C LEU A 19 -2.66 -1.49 -7.72
N LEU A 20 -1.70 -2.36 -8.06
CA LEU A 20 -0.28 -2.18 -7.82
C LEU A 20 0.51 -1.74 -9.06
N GLY A 21 -0.18 -1.34 -10.14
CA GLY A 21 0.47 -0.93 -11.39
C GLY A 21 1.33 -2.04 -12.01
N LEU A 22 0.92 -3.30 -11.86
CA LEU A 22 1.64 -4.47 -12.35
C LEU A 22 1.06 -4.93 -13.69
N THR A 23 1.93 -5.14 -14.67
CA THR A 23 1.63 -5.84 -15.92
C THR A 23 2.61 -7.01 -16.10
N GLU A 24 2.23 -8.02 -16.88
CA GLU A 24 3.03 -9.23 -17.12
C GLU A 24 4.38 -8.95 -17.78
N ASP A 25 4.45 -7.90 -18.59
CA ASP A 25 5.61 -7.49 -19.38
C ASP A 25 6.43 -6.37 -18.71
N ARG A 26 6.07 -5.96 -17.49
CA ARG A 26 6.70 -4.83 -16.82
C ARG A 26 8.13 -5.17 -16.38
N VAL A 27 9.11 -4.50 -16.98
CA VAL A 27 10.54 -4.68 -16.66
C VAL A 27 11.09 -3.67 -15.64
N THR A 28 10.36 -2.57 -15.40
CA THR A 28 10.76 -1.48 -14.48
C THR A 28 9.60 -1.05 -13.60
N VAL A 29 9.87 -0.47 -12.43
CA VAL A 29 8.82 0.12 -11.58
C VAL A 29 8.24 1.35 -12.26
N ASP A 30 6.91 1.48 -12.22
CA ASP A 30 6.22 2.71 -12.62
C ASP A 30 6.09 3.62 -11.40
N HIS A 31 7.01 4.59 -11.29
CA HIS A 31 7.02 5.54 -10.17
C HIS A 31 5.97 6.65 -10.32
N ASP A 32 5.35 6.79 -11.50
CA ASP A 32 4.28 7.78 -11.76
C ASP A 32 2.89 7.18 -11.49
N TYR A 33 2.81 5.89 -11.14
CA TYR A 33 1.55 5.23 -10.82
C TYR A 33 0.99 5.74 -9.49
N THR A 34 -0.14 6.47 -9.58
CA THR A 34 -0.83 7.11 -8.45
C THR A 34 -2.15 6.41 -8.08
N GLY A 35 -2.38 5.20 -8.59
CA GLY A 35 -3.64 4.50 -8.33
C GLY A 35 -3.74 4.03 -6.88
N PHE A 36 -4.91 4.23 -6.29
CA PHE A 36 -5.22 3.84 -4.91
C PHE A 36 -6.39 2.85 -4.86
N GLY A 37 -6.58 2.19 -3.72
CA GLY A 37 -7.66 1.24 -3.47
C GLY A 37 -7.22 0.10 -2.55
N TRP A 38 -7.98 -0.98 -2.57
CA TRP A 38 -7.64 -2.16 -1.77
C TRP A 38 -7.86 -3.48 -2.50
N ALA A 39 -7.16 -4.51 -2.07
CA ALA A 39 -7.34 -5.88 -2.53
C ALA A 39 -7.06 -6.88 -1.41
N VAL A 40 -7.64 -8.07 -1.53
CA VAL A 40 -7.27 -9.22 -0.69
C VAL A 40 -6.45 -10.16 -1.54
N LEU A 41 -5.29 -10.57 -1.03
CA LEU A 41 -4.37 -11.51 -1.66
C LEU A 41 -4.25 -12.74 -0.78
N GLU A 42 -4.22 -13.91 -1.41
CA GLU A 42 -3.95 -15.16 -0.68
C GLU A 42 -2.52 -15.19 -0.14
N ARG A 43 -1.57 -14.61 -0.90
CA ARG A 43 -0.15 -14.53 -0.52
C ARG A 43 0.47 -13.22 -1.00
N LEU A 44 1.40 -12.71 -0.20
CA LEU A 44 2.23 -11.54 -0.51
C LEU A 44 3.62 -11.74 0.10
N THR A 45 4.67 -11.42 -0.64
CA THR A 45 6.03 -11.41 -0.08
C THR A 45 6.46 -9.98 0.21
N LEU A 46 6.91 -9.70 1.44
CA LEU A 46 7.56 -8.45 1.79
C LEU A 46 9.08 -8.65 1.74
N ALA A 47 9.77 -7.83 0.96
CA ALA A 47 11.22 -7.87 0.80
C ALA A 47 11.87 -6.61 1.37
N SER A 48 12.85 -6.80 2.23
CA SER A 48 13.65 -5.73 2.84
C SER A 48 14.98 -5.57 2.10
N ALA A 49 15.16 -4.47 1.37
CA ALA A 49 16.38 -4.20 0.62
C ALA A 49 17.62 -4.01 1.52
N ALA A 50 17.44 -3.59 2.77
CA ALA A 50 18.54 -3.42 3.71
C ALA A 50 19.09 -4.74 4.27
N THR A 51 18.28 -5.82 4.26
CA THR A 51 18.62 -7.08 4.94
C THR A 51 18.50 -8.33 4.07
N ASP A 52 18.05 -8.19 2.82
CA ASP A 52 17.65 -9.29 1.93
C ASP A 52 16.64 -10.27 2.56
N GLN A 53 15.94 -9.84 3.63
CA GLN A 53 14.92 -10.65 4.29
C GLN A 53 13.64 -10.67 3.45
N LEU A 54 13.05 -11.86 3.35
CA LEU A 54 11.76 -12.11 2.70
C LEU A 54 10.76 -12.64 3.74
N ASP A 55 9.66 -11.93 3.93
CA ASP A 55 8.55 -12.34 4.78
C ASP A 55 7.35 -12.72 3.90
N ASP A 56 7.04 -14.02 3.87
CA ASP A 56 5.87 -14.55 3.17
C ASP A 56 4.62 -14.44 4.07
N LEU A 57 3.70 -13.59 3.67
CA LEU A 57 2.41 -13.38 4.33
C LEU A 57 1.31 -14.16 3.60
N SER A 58 0.28 -14.57 4.35
CA SER A 58 -0.92 -15.21 3.83
C SER A 58 -2.18 -14.53 4.34
N ASP A 59 -3.26 -14.56 3.56
CA ASP A 59 -4.53 -13.90 3.89
C ASP A 59 -4.31 -12.41 4.22
N VAL A 60 -4.00 -11.65 3.16
CA VAL A 60 -3.45 -10.29 3.25
C VAL A 60 -4.44 -9.29 2.67
N LEU A 61 -4.79 -8.27 3.46
CA LEU A 61 -5.43 -7.06 2.97
C LEU A 61 -4.34 -6.06 2.56
N VAL A 62 -4.24 -5.78 1.27
CA VAL A 62 -3.37 -4.72 0.74
C VAL A 62 -4.18 -3.44 0.62
N VAL A 63 -3.68 -2.38 1.24
CA VAL A 63 -4.21 -1.02 1.19
C VAL A 63 -3.20 -0.19 0.40
N ALA A 64 -3.51 0.16 -0.84
CA ALA A 64 -2.64 0.99 -1.67
C ALA A 64 -3.10 2.45 -1.60
N VAL A 65 -2.19 3.32 -1.14
CA VAL A 65 -2.41 4.76 -1.01
C VAL A 65 -1.11 5.48 -1.38
N HIS A 66 -1.22 6.72 -1.83
CA HIS A 66 -0.08 7.55 -2.19
C HIS A 66 0.17 8.57 -1.08
N ALA A 67 1.42 8.66 -0.62
CA ALA A 67 1.85 9.71 0.29
C ALA A 67 2.25 10.95 -0.53
N ALA A 68 1.97 12.15 -0.01
CA ALA A 68 2.45 13.37 -0.61
C ALA A 68 3.97 13.48 -0.42
N ASP A 69 4.73 13.49 -1.52
CA ASP A 69 6.19 13.47 -1.48
C ASP A 69 6.80 14.83 -1.06
N ASP A 70 6.17 15.93 -1.45
CA ASP A 70 6.63 17.31 -1.18
C ASP A 70 6.08 17.89 0.14
N GLY A 71 5.34 17.09 0.91
CA GLY A 71 4.76 17.50 2.19
C GLY A 71 5.80 17.63 3.31
N PRO A 72 5.49 18.38 4.39
CA PRO A 72 6.37 18.45 5.55
C PRO A 72 6.53 17.07 6.21
N ALA A 73 7.73 16.76 6.70
CA ALA A 73 7.98 15.53 7.44
C ALA A 73 7.11 15.44 8.70
N MET A 74 6.37 14.34 8.83
CA MET A 74 5.55 14.01 9.99
C MET A 74 6.21 12.86 10.75
N THR A 75 6.32 12.96 12.08
CA THR A 75 7.03 11.94 12.88
C THR A 75 6.23 10.66 13.10
N ALA A 76 4.90 10.77 13.15
CA ALA A 76 3.99 9.68 13.51
C ALA A 76 2.74 9.59 12.61
N ASP A 77 2.83 10.13 11.39
CA ASP A 77 1.75 10.07 10.39
C ASP A 77 2.33 10.25 8.99
N LEU A 78 1.48 10.14 7.97
CA LEU A 78 1.75 10.55 6.60
C LEU A 78 0.61 11.42 6.09
N GLU A 79 0.92 12.41 5.26
CA GLU A 79 -0.09 13.08 4.46
C GLU A 79 -0.31 12.28 3.18
N LEU A 80 -1.54 11.84 2.93
CA LEU A 80 -1.92 11.13 1.72
C LEU A 80 -2.46 12.09 0.69
N GLU A 81 -2.16 11.85 -0.59
CA GLU A 81 -2.74 12.57 -1.70
C GLU A 81 -3.68 11.66 -2.51
N PHE A 82 -4.92 12.10 -2.69
CA PHE A 82 -5.91 11.45 -3.54
C PHE A 82 -6.27 12.35 -4.72
N VAL A 83 -6.01 11.89 -5.93
CA VAL A 83 -6.46 12.55 -7.16
C VAL A 83 -7.88 12.05 -7.50
N VAL A 84 -8.87 12.95 -7.41
CA VAL A 84 -10.28 12.64 -7.72
C VAL A 84 -10.81 13.63 -8.76
N GLY A 85 -10.94 13.17 -9.99
CA GLY A 85 -11.19 14.06 -11.14
C GLY A 85 -10.02 15.03 -11.28
N ASP A 86 -10.32 16.33 -11.37
CA ASP A 86 -9.30 17.38 -11.53
C ASP A 86 -8.84 17.98 -10.18
N ARG A 87 -9.01 17.26 -9.06
CA ARG A 87 -8.70 17.76 -7.70
C ARG A 87 -7.80 16.80 -6.94
N GLY A 88 -6.75 17.34 -6.31
CA GLY A 88 -5.99 16.67 -5.25
C GLY A 88 -6.64 16.91 -3.90
N LEU A 89 -6.76 15.86 -3.08
CA LEU A 89 -7.24 15.92 -1.70
C LEU A 89 -6.15 15.39 -0.77
N LEU A 90 -5.76 16.19 0.22
CA LEU A 90 -4.78 15.82 1.23
C LEU A 90 -5.49 15.31 2.49
N VAL A 91 -5.07 14.15 2.99
CA VAL A 91 -5.70 13.49 4.15
C VAL A 91 -4.64 12.83 5.03
N PRO A 92 -4.64 13.02 6.36
CA PRO A 92 -3.75 12.26 7.24
C PRO A 92 -4.02 10.75 7.17
N LEU A 93 -2.98 9.93 7.01
CA LEU A 93 -3.06 8.48 6.92
C LEU A 93 -3.78 7.88 8.12
N THR A 94 -3.46 8.32 9.35
CA THR A 94 -4.13 7.81 10.55
C THR A 94 -5.64 8.04 10.52
N SER A 95 -6.10 9.22 10.07
CA SER A 95 -7.52 9.55 9.93
C SER A 95 -8.20 8.75 8.83
N PHE A 96 -7.48 8.54 7.71
CA PHE A 96 -7.92 7.67 6.64
C PHE A 96 -8.11 6.22 7.12
N LEU A 97 -7.11 5.64 7.78
CA LEU A 97 -7.16 4.27 8.30
C LEU A 97 -8.23 4.10 9.37
N ALA A 98 -8.39 5.07 10.28
CA ALA A 98 -9.42 5.01 11.31
C ALA A 98 -10.83 4.96 10.71
N THR A 99 -11.02 5.63 9.57
CA THR A 99 -12.29 5.66 8.83
C THR A 99 -12.52 4.40 8.00
N TRP A 100 -11.49 3.94 7.28
CA TRP A 100 -11.63 2.91 6.26
C TRP A 100 -11.36 1.49 6.76
N LEU A 101 -10.34 1.26 7.60
CA LEU A 101 -10.01 -0.10 8.06
C LEU A 101 -11.20 -0.86 8.67
N PRO A 102 -12.10 -0.24 9.47
CA PRO A 102 -13.28 -0.94 9.99
C PRO A 102 -14.32 -1.33 8.93
N ARG A 103 -14.23 -0.78 7.71
CA ARG A 103 -15.14 -1.02 6.59
C ARG A 103 -14.60 -2.01 5.57
N LEU A 104 -13.31 -2.36 5.69
CA LEU A 104 -12.64 -3.32 4.81
C LEU A 104 -12.78 -4.73 5.37
N PRO A 105 -12.57 -5.77 4.54
CA PRO A 105 -12.55 -7.14 5.01
C PRO A 105 -11.57 -7.36 6.16
N THR A 106 -11.93 -8.29 7.05
CA THR A 106 -11.01 -8.81 8.06
C THR A 106 -10.12 -9.87 7.44
N THR A 107 -8.83 -9.74 7.68
CA THR A 107 -7.75 -10.60 7.19
C THR A 107 -6.73 -10.76 8.31
N SER A 108 -5.91 -11.81 8.22
CA SER A 108 -4.84 -12.10 9.17
C SER A 108 -3.77 -11.01 9.16
N GLU A 109 -3.43 -10.49 7.97
CA GLU A 109 -2.43 -9.44 7.79
C GLU A 109 -3.01 -8.23 7.04
N VAL A 110 -2.51 -7.04 7.36
CA VAL A 110 -2.79 -5.79 6.65
C VAL A 110 -1.48 -5.17 6.23
N VAL A 111 -1.34 -4.80 4.97
CA VAL A 111 -0.12 -4.20 4.42
C VAL A 111 -0.46 -2.90 3.71
N LEU A 112 0.26 -1.84 4.06
CA LEU A 112 0.22 -0.58 3.34
C LEU A 112 1.19 -0.64 2.17
N ALA A 113 0.66 -0.61 0.95
CA ALA A 113 1.43 -0.35 -0.27
C ALA A 113 1.46 1.17 -0.50
N SER A 114 2.36 1.83 0.23
CA SER A 114 2.55 3.29 0.18
C SER A 114 4.00 3.61 0.47
N CYS A 115 4.55 4.57 -0.25
CA CYS A 115 5.82 5.19 0.12
C CYS A 115 5.71 5.87 1.49
N ASN A 116 6.81 5.88 2.22
CA ASN A 116 7.01 6.60 3.48
C ASN A 116 8.30 7.40 3.36
N PRO A 117 8.30 8.49 2.56
CA PRO A 117 9.52 9.21 2.16
C PRO A 117 10.29 9.75 3.36
N HIS A 118 9.56 10.17 4.40
CA HIS A 118 10.12 10.74 5.63
C HIS A 118 10.38 9.69 6.73
N ARG A 119 10.19 8.40 6.43
CA ARG A 119 10.44 7.27 7.35
C ARG A 119 9.71 7.43 8.69
N ALA A 120 8.47 7.93 8.65
CA ALA A 120 7.61 8.12 9.80
C ALA A 120 7.35 6.79 10.53
N ALA A 121 7.28 6.84 11.86
CA ALA A 121 6.93 5.68 12.68
C ALA A 121 5.41 5.64 12.90
N LEU A 122 4.72 4.74 12.21
CA LEU A 122 3.26 4.75 12.16
C LEU A 122 2.64 3.96 13.32
N PRO A 123 1.68 4.55 14.06
CA PRO A 123 1.00 3.87 15.16
C PRO A 123 -0.06 2.89 14.65
N SER A 124 -0.41 1.87 15.43
CA SER A 124 -1.61 1.08 15.13
C SER A 124 -2.87 1.95 15.15
N VAL A 125 -3.84 1.60 14.31
CA VAL A 125 -5.09 2.35 14.17
C VAL A 125 -6.27 1.40 14.32
N SER A 126 -7.28 1.84 15.08
CA SER A 126 -8.49 1.05 15.35
C SER A 126 -8.20 -0.36 15.89
N GLY A 127 -7.13 -0.52 16.67
CA GLY A 127 -6.72 -1.80 17.25
C GLY A 127 -6.23 -2.85 16.24
N ARG A 128 -5.98 -2.47 14.99
CA ARG A 128 -5.39 -3.34 13.97
C ARG A 128 -3.96 -2.90 13.70
N ALA A 129 -3.02 -3.83 13.88
CA ALA A 129 -1.66 -3.67 13.42
C ALA A 129 -1.58 -3.89 11.90
N TYR A 130 -0.67 -3.18 11.24
CA TYR A 130 -0.41 -3.30 9.81
C TYR A 130 1.09 -3.19 9.53
N HIS A 131 1.53 -3.76 8.40
CA HIS A 131 2.88 -3.61 7.89
C HIS A 131 2.98 -2.37 7.02
N TYR A 132 4.10 -1.66 7.11
CA TYR A 132 4.41 -0.51 6.28
C TYR A 132 5.91 -0.46 5.97
N GLY A 133 6.26 0.02 4.79
CA GLY A 133 7.65 0.22 4.40
C GLY A 133 8.20 1.54 4.95
N LEU A 134 9.52 1.60 5.15
CA LEU A 134 10.25 2.86 5.28
C LEU A 134 10.87 3.22 3.93
N GLY A 135 10.75 4.47 3.50
CA GLY A 135 11.21 4.93 2.20
C GLY A 135 10.25 4.53 1.06
N PRO A 136 10.75 4.39 -0.17
CA PRO A 136 9.96 3.92 -1.31
C PRO A 136 9.41 2.51 -1.08
N VAL A 137 8.25 2.23 -1.67
CA VAL A 137 7.68 0.88 -1.72
C VAL A 137 7.40 0.51 -3.17
N ASP A 138 8.17 -0.43 -3.69
CA ASP A 138 8.06 -0.90 -5.06
C ASP A 138 7.28 -2.22 -5.13
N SER A 139 6.34 -2.31 -6.05
CA SER A 139 5.63 -3.57 -6.35
C SER A 139 6.39 -4.38 -7.40
N TRP A 140 6.33 -5.71 -7.33
CA TRP A 140 6.87 -6.63 -8.34
C TRP A 140 5.93 -7.82 -8.52
N LEU A 141 5.93 -8.36 -9.74
CA LEU A 141 5.27 -9.61 -10.08
C LEU A 141 6.33 -10.66 -10.38
N ASP A 142 6.55 -11.58 -9.46
CA ASP A 142 7.44 -12.70 -9.65
C ASP A 142 6.67 -13.81 -10.37
N LEU A 143 6.97 -14.01 -11.66
CA LEU A 143 6.34 -15.04 -12.47
C LEU A 143 6.80 -16.44 -12.04
N ALA A 144 5.94 -17.43 -12.25
CA ALA A 144 6.30 -18.82 -12.04
C ALA A 144 7.43 -19.24 -13.00
N SER A 145 8.12 -20.35 -12.70
CA SER A 145 9.28 -20.81 -13.49
C SER A 145 8.95 -21.15 -14.95
N ASP A 146 7.67 -21.38 -15.27
CA ASP A 146 7.16 -21.58 -16.63
C ASP A 146 6.81 -20.26 -17.35
N GLY A 147 7.04 -19.11 -16.70
CA GLY A 147 6.73 -17.78 -17.20
C GLY A 147 5.24 -17.44 -17.15
N GLY A 148 4.39 -18.31 -16.58
CA GLY A 148 2.96 -18.10 -16.51
C GLY A 148 2.50 -17.28 -15.30
N LEU A 149 1.30 -16.71 -15.41
CA LEU A 149 0.59 -16.09 -14.28
C LEU A 149 0.12 -17.10 -13.24
N THR A 150 -0.01 -18.38 -13.60
CA THR A 150 -0.47 -19.42 -12.69
C THR A 150 0.63 -19.69 -11.66
N GLY A 151 0.40 -19.27 -10.42
CA GLY A 151 1.40 -19.36 -9.35
C GLY A 151 2.35 -18.16 -9.27
N ALA A 152 2.12 -17.11 -10.06
CA ALA A 152 2.82 -15.85 -9.91
C ALA A 152 2.57 -15.24 -8.51
N ARG A 153 3.57 -14.51 -8.00
CA ARG A 153 3.54 -13.92 -6.67
C ARG A 153 3.74 -12.43 -6.74
N VAL A 154 2.93 -11.71 -5.97
CA VAL A 154 3.16 -10.29 -5.73
C VAL A 154 4.22 -10.17 -4.63
N ARG A 155 5.21 -9.32 -4.89
CA ARG A 155 6.23 -8.94 -3.91
C ARG A 155 6.26 -7.42 -3.77
N LEU A 156 6.32 -6.94 -2.54
CA LEU A 156 6.58 -5.53 -2.24
C LEU A 156 7.99 -5.39 -1.67
N VAL A 157 8.74 -4.42 -2.18
CA VAL A 157 10.11 -4.13 -1.75
C VAL A 157 10.12 -2.77 -1.08
N ALA A 158 10.73 -2.68 0.10
CA ALA A 158 11.02 -1.43 0.79
C ALA A 158 12.45 -1.51 1.35
N ASP A 159 13.02 -0.38 1.79
CA ASP A 159 14.31 -0.41 2.50
C ASP A 159 14.25 -1.37 3.70
N SER A 160 13.18 -1.23 4.48
CA SER A 160 12.87 -2.07 5.64
C SER A 160 11.38 -2.05 5.91
N TRP A 161 10.84 -3.17 6.38
CA TRP A 161 9.45 -3.29 6.81
C TRP A 161 9.32 -3.10 8.31
N CYS A 162 8.28 -2.37 8.72
CA CYS A 162 7.88 -2.19 10.09
C CYS A 162 6.46 -2.70 10.30
N ARG A 163 6.14 -3.08 11.53
CA ARG A 163 4.77 -3.38 11.97
C ARG A 163 4.34 -2.31 12.95
N SER A 164 3.19 -1.70 12.72
CA SER A 164 2.63 -0.68 13.60
C SER A 164 2.34 -1.29 14.98
N ALA A 165 2.80 -0.64 16.05
CA ALA A 165 2.60 -1.07 17.43
C ALA A 165 1.26 -0.61 18.01
#